data_AF-A0A2E1NFI1-F1
#
_entry.id   AF-A0A2E1NFI1-F1
#
_cell.length_a   1.000
_cell.length_b   1.000
_cell.length_c   1.000
_cell.angle_alpha   90.00
_cell.angle_beta   90.00
_cell.angle_gamma   90.00
#
_symmetry.space_group_name_H-M   'P 1'
#
loop_
_entity.id
_entity.type
_entity.pdbx_description
1 polymer ?
#
loop_
_entity_poly.entity_id
_entity_poly.type
_entity_poly.pdbx_seq_one_letter_code
_entity_poly.pdbx_strand_id
1 'polypeptide(L)' 'RLIKDINYLVEILETNPTLDEKSVKRILFAFSYFFNENDEIPDIIPDFGYLDDSTVVHWIVGIIKKDLDNISKA' A
#
# COMPACT_ATOMS: atom_id res chain seq x y z
N ARG A 1 -0.32 10.95 -6.17
CA ARG A 1 0.42 10.41 -5.01
C ARG A 1 0.13 8.92 -4.87
N LEU A 2 -1.14 8.53 -4.71
CA LEU A 2 -1.63 7.14 -4.70
C LEU A 2 -0.95 6.19 -5.70
N ILE A 3 -0.99 6.48 -7.00
CA ILE A 3 -0.37 5.59 -8.02
C ILE A 3 1.13 5.37 -7.81
N LYS A 4 1.86 6.38 -7.32
CA LYS A 4 3.29 6.22 -7.00
C LYS A 4 3.50 5.29 -5.82
N ASP A 5 2.63 5.39 -4.81
CA ASP A 5 2.68 4.52 -3.63
C ASP A 5 2.28 3.08 -4.00
N ILE A 6 1.27 2.88 -4.86
CA ILE A 6 0.91 1.56 -5.41
C ILE A 6 2.07 0.94 -6.18
N ASN A 7 2.67 1.68 -7.13
CA ASN A 7 3.82 1.19 -7.90
C ASN A 7 4.99 0.81 -7.00
N TYR A 8 5.26 1.59 -5.96
CA TYR A 8 6.29 1.26 -4.98
C TYR A 8 5.98 -0.07 -4.26
N LEU A 9 4.73 -0.30 -3.84
CA LEU A 9 4.35 -1.57 -3.20
C LEU A 9 4.48 -2.77 -4.15
N VAL A 10 4.18 -2.61 -5.45
CA VAL A 10 4.41 -3.63 -6.47
C VAL A 10 5.90 -3.93 -6.61
N GLU A 11 6.73 -2.89 -6.74
CA GLU A 11 8.19 -3.03 -6.83
C GLU A 11 8.75 -3.78 -5.62
N ILE A 12 8.26 -3.50 -4.41
CA ILE A 12 8.68 -4.22 -3.20
C ILE A 12 8.37 -5.72 -3.31
N LEU A 13 7.18 -6.11 -3.77
CA LEU A 13 6.82 -7.53 -3.93
C LEU A 13 7.68 -8.21 -5.01
N GLU A 14 7.99 -7.53 -6.10
CA GLU A 14 8.79 -8.08 -7.20
C GLU A 14 10.27 -8.23 -6.84
N THR A 15 10.83 -7.26 -6.12
CA THR A 15 12.27 -7.19 -5.81
C THR A 15 12.66 -7.89 -4.51
N ASN A 16 11.70 -8.23 -3.64
CA ASN A 16 11.94 -8.86 -2.35
C ASN A 16 11.18 -10.20 -2.24
N PRO A 17 11.62 -11.29 -2.91
CA PRO A 17 10.93 -12.58 -2.89
C PRO A 17 10.92 -13.25 -1.50
N THR A 18 11.78 -12.79 -0.58
CA THR A 18 11.84 -13.25 0.81
C THR A 18 11.22 -12.26 1.79
N LEU A 19 10.38 -11.34 1.31
CA LEU A 19 9.64 -10.41 2.17
C LEU A 19 8.81 -11.20 3.19
N ASP A 20 8.83 -10.76 4.44
CA ASP A 20 8.13 -11.46 5.51
C ASP A 20 6.61 -11.47 5.27
N GLU A 21 5.95 -12.54 5.74
CA GLU A 21 4.52 -12.75 5.53
C GLU A 21 3.65 -11.60 6.03
N LYS A 22 4.06 -10.92 7.11
CA LYS A 22 3.30 -9.81 7.69
C LYS A 22 3.35 -8.59 6.78
N SER A 23 4.52 -8.30 6.21
CA SER A 23 4.68 -7.24 5.20
C SER A 23 3.89 -7.57 3.93
N VAL A 24 3.95 -8.80 3.43
CA VAL A 24 3.14 -9.24 2.27
C VAL A 24 1.65 -9.04 2.53
N LYS A 25 1.13 -9.47 3.68
CA LYS A 25 -0.28 -9.31 4.06
C LYS A 25 -0.72 -7.85 4.10
N ARG A 26 0.14 -6.94 4.58
CA ARG A 26 -0.14 -5.49 4.60
C ARG A 26 -0.21 -4.90 3.19
N ILE A 27 0.68 -5.33 2.30
CA ILE A 27 0.65 -4.89 0.90
C ILE A 27 -0.63 -5.39 0.21
N LEU A 28 -0.97 -6.67 0.40
CA LEU A 28 -2.21 -7.22 -0.14
C LEU A 28 -3.45 -6.53 0.43
N PHE A 29 -3.44 -6.15 1.70
CA PHE A 29 -4.50 -5.34 2.31
C PHE A 29 -4.64 -3.98 1.60
N ALA A 30 -3.54 -3.25 1.37
CA ALA A 30 -3.57 -1.98 0.65
C ALA A 30 -4.16 -2.12 -0.76
N PHE A 31 -3.80 -3.19 -1.48
CA PHE A 31 -4.37 -3.46 -2.80
C PHE A 31 -5.85 -3.85 -2.74
N SER A 32 -6.25 -4.68 -1.76
CA SER A 32 -7.66 -5.05 -1.59
C SER A 32 -8.56 -3.86 -1.27
N TYR A 33 -8.02 -2.85 -0.59
CA TYR A 33 -8.71 -1.60 -0.33
C TYR A 33 -8.81 -0.78 -1.62
N PHE A 34 -7.67 -0.51 -2.27
CA PHE A 34 -7.59 0.26 -3.53
C PHE A 34 -8.40 -0.30 -4.71
N PHE A 35 -8.60 -1.61 -4.79
CA PHE A 35 -9.39 -2.20 -5.87
C PHE A 35 -10.89 -2.24 -5.58
N ASN A 36 -11.33 -1.80 -4.41
CA ASN A 36 -12.75 -1.77 -4.07
C ASN A 36 -13.36 -0.40 -4.38
N GLU A 37 -13.98 -0.26 -5.56
CA GLU A 37 -14.65 0.97 -5.99
C GLU A 37 -15.82 1.43 -5.07
N ASN A 38 -16.26 0.57 -4.14
CA ASN A 38 -17.31 0.84 -3.15
C ASN A 38 -16.77 0.73 -1.72
N ASP A 39 -15.58 1.26 -1.47
CA ASP A 39 -14.95 1.36 -0.16
C ASP A 39 -15.60 2.45 0.73
N GLU A 40 -14.85 3.04 1.66
CA GLU A 40 -15.41 4.01 2.60
C GLU A 40 -15.79 5.32 1.91
N ILE A 41 -15.03 5.74 0.90
CA ILE A 41 -15.36 6.85 0.00
C ILE A 41 -15.41 6.34 -1.44
N PRO A 42 -16.59 5.97 -1.97
CA PRO A 42 -16.70 5.40 -3.30
C PRO A 42 -16.02 6.23 -4.39
N ASP A 43 -15.29 5.56 -5.29
CA ASP A 43 -14.53 6.16 -6.40
C ASP A 43 -15.34 7.10 -7.29
N ILE A 44 -16.65 6.86 -7.38
CA ILE A 44 -17.57 7.65 -8.19
C ILE A 44 -17.74 9.10 -7.67
N ILE A 45 -17.36 9.38 -6.42
CA ILE A 45 -17.45 10.72 -5.84
C ILE A 45 -16.40 11.64 -6.50
N PRO A 46 -16.81 12.68 -7.26
CA PRO A 46 -15.88 13.57 -7.94
C PRO A 46 -14.94 14.25 -6.95
N ASP A 47 -13.66 14.38 -7.31
CA ASP A 47 -12.57 14.99 -6.53
C ASP A 47 -12.21 14.32 -5.19
N PHE A 48 -13.07 13.43 -4.65
CA PHE A 48 -12.90 12.86 -3.32
C PHE A 48 -12.78 11.34 -3.26
N GLY A 49 -13.23 10.59 -4.27
CA GLY A 49 -13.29 9.12 -4.26
C GLY A 49 -12.03 8.48 -3.66
N TYR A 50 -10.87 8.73 -4.27
CA TYR A 50 -9.60 8.11 -3.86
C TYR A 50 -8.92 8.70 -2.60
N LEU A 51 -9.61 9.47 -1.76
CA LEU A 51 -8.97 10.18 -0.64
C LEU A 51 -8.54 9.23 0.48
N ASP A 52 -9.41 8.30 0.85
CA ASP A 52 -9.17 7.23 1.82
C ASP A 52 -8.15 6.22 1.27
N ASP A 53 -8.26 5.80 0.02
CA ASP A 53 -7.23 4.98 -0.66
C ASP A 53 -5.84 5.57 -0.53
N SER A 54 -5.70 6.86 -0.91
CA SER A 54 -4.42 7.55 -0.85
C SER A 54 -3.89 7.63 0.58
N THR A 55 -4.76 7.59 1.58
CA THR A 55 -4.37 7.62 3.00
C THR A 55 -3.93 6.23 3.46
N VAL A 56 -4.73 5.20 3.19
CA VAL A 56 -4.45 3.80 3.57
C VAL A 56 -3.18 3.29 2.90
N VAL A 57 -3.06 3.45 1.58
CA VAL A 57 -1.89 2.99 0.83
C VAL A 57 -0.63 3.72 1.31
N HIS A 58 -0.70 5.03 1.53
CA HIS A 58 0.45 5.80 2.00
C HIS A 58 0.90 5.38 3.41
N TRP A 59 -0.06 5.09 4.29
CA TRP A 59 0.24 4.58 5.62
C TRP A 59 0.96 3.23 5.57
N ILE A 60 0.50 2.33 4.70
CA ILE A 60 1.14 1.02 4.49
C ILE A 60 2.55 1.17 3.93
N VAL A 61 2.77 2.05 2.96
CA VAL A 61 4.13 2.38 2.47
C VAL A 61 5.06 2.80 3.62
N GLY A 62 4.57 3.63 4.55
CA GLY A 62 5.33 4.05 5.72
C GLY A 62 5.74 2.89 6.64
N ILE A 63 4.83 1.93 6.85
CA ILE A 63 5.12 0.72 7.63
C ILE A 63 6.16 -0.15 6.92
N ILE A 64 5.98 -0.41 5.62
CA ILE A 64 6.89 -1.26 4.85
C ILE A 64 8.30 -0.68 4.81
N LYS A 65 8.44 0.64 4.59
CA LYS A 65 9.74 1.32 4.63
C LYS A 65 10.44 1.13 5.97
N LYS A 66 9.69 1.31 7.08
CA LYS A 66 10.23 1.13 8.42
C LYS A 66 10.68 -0.32 8.66
N ASP A 67 9.92 -1.29 8.19
CA ASP A 67 10.24 -2.70 8.37
C ASP A 67 11.49 -3.11 7.57
N LEU A 68 11.62 -2.63 6.33
CA LEU A 68 12.83 -2.83 5.50
C LEU A 68 14.07 -2.16 6.10
N ASP A 69 13.94 -0.94 6.62
CA ASP A 69 15.04 -0.25 7.30
C ASP A 69 15.54 -1.03 8.52
N ASN A 70 14.65 -1.66 9.28
CA ASN A 70 15.02 -2.46 10.44
C ASN A 70 15.79 -3.73 10.04
N ILE A 71 15.45 -4.33 8.90
CA ILE A 71 16.16 -5.51 8.36
C ILE A 71 17.57 -5.10 7.90
N SER A 72 17.71 -3.96 7.21
CA SER A 72 19.02 -3.48 6.73
C SER A 72 20.02 -3.10 7.84
N LYS A 73 19.51 -2.84 9.05
CA LYS A 73 20.29 -2.43 10.23
C LYS A 73 20.59 -3.59 11.19
N ALA A 74 20.03 -4.78 10.92
CA ALA A 74 20.26 -6.01 11.68
C ALA A 74 21.45 -6.78 11.09
#